data_AF-A0A0D6AUA3-F1
#
_entry.id   AF-A0A0D6AUA3-F1
#
_cell.length_a   1.000
_cell.length_b   1.000
_cell.length_c   1.000
_cell.angle_alpha   90.00
_cell.angle_beta   90.00
_cell.angle_gamma   90.00
#
_symmetry.space_group_name_H-M   'P 1'
#
loop_
_entity.id
_entity.type
_entity.pdbx_description
1 polymer ?
#
loop_
_entity_poly.entity_id
_entity_poly.type
_entity_poly.pdbx_seq_one_letter_code
_entity_poly.pdbx_strand_id
1 'polypeptide(L)'
;MKVETQILQIISLQKENQRLREENQGLKELIAELKKGLERNSQNSSKPPSSDGLKKPPRTRSLRGKSDKKNGGQVGHLGKTLEKVSKPDHVIKHPTLSCCDNCGCSTHSAKLVSTIIRQVFELPKPKIEVIEHQVEVKQCGQCGKKI
;
A
#
# COMPACT_ATOMS: atom_id res chain seq x y z
N MET A 1 12.23 81.51 15.44
CA MET A 1 10.86 80.93 15.44
C MET A 1 10.58 79.99 14.26
N LYS A 2 10.35 80.43 13.01
CA LYS A 2 10.00 79.50 11.89
C LYS A 2 11.09 78.53 11.45
N VAL A 3 12.36 78.93 11.51
CA VAL A 3 13.50 78.09 11.09
C VAL A 3 13.81 77.03 12.15
N GLU A 4 13.75 77.38 13.43
CA GLU A 4 13.96 76.43 14.54
C GLU A 4 12.89 75.35 14.58
N THR A 5 11.62 75.71 14.33
CA THR A 5 10.54 74.72 14.26
C THR A 5 10.70 73.78 13.08
N GLN A 6 11.16 74.25 11.92
CA GLN A 6 11.49 73.41 10.77
C GLN A 6 12.64 72.44 11.05
N ILE A 7 13.69 72.89 11.75
CA ILE A 7 14.82 72.04 12.14
C ILE A 7 14.36 70.92 13.08
N LEU A 8 13.54 71.24 14.08
CA LEU A 8 12.97 70.24 15.00
C LEU A 8 12.09 69.21 14.26
N GLN A 9 11.32 69.66 13.28
CA GLN A 9 10.47 68.79 12.48
C GLN A 9 11.28 67.86 11.56
N ILE A 10 12.37 68.34 10.96
CA ILE A 10 13.29 67.51 10.16
C ILE A 10 13.95 66.44 11.03
N ILE A 11 14.39 66.78 12.24
CA ILE A 11 14.99 65.81 13.17
C ILE A 11 13.97 64.73 13.56
N SER A 12 12.71 65.11 13.81
CA SER A 12 11.63 64.16 14.09
C SER A 12 11.40 63.19 12.93
N LEU A 13 11.28 63.72 11.70
CA LEU A 13 11.07 62.93 10.50
C LEU A 13 12.26 62.01 10.16
N GLN A 14 13.48 62.43 10.47
CA GLN A 14 14.68 61.60 10.31
C GLN A 14 14.70 60.43 11.30
N LYS A 15 14.34 60.68 12.57
CA LYS A 15 14.20 59.60 13.57
C LYS A 15 13.12 58.60 13.19
N GLU A 16 11.99 59.09 12.69
CA GLU A 16 10.90 58.21 12.24
C GLU A 16 11.29 57.40 11.01
N ASN A 17 11.98 58.01 10.03
CA ASN A 17 12.52 57.29 8.87
C ASN A 17 13.53 56.21 9.28
N GLN A 18 14.41 56.51 10.24
CA GLN A 18 15.39 55.54 10.71
C GLN A 18 14.70 54.34 11.36
N ARG A 19 13.72 54.58 12.24
CA ARG A 19 12.92 53.54 12.86
C ARG A 19 12.17 52.69 11.83
N LEU A 20 11.53 53.31 10.85
CA LEU A 20 10.80 52.62 9.78
C LEU A 20 11.73 51.77 8.90
N ARG A 21 12.99 52.20 8.70
CA ARG A 21 13.99 51.44 7.94
C ARG A 21 14.44 50.20 8.70
N GLU A 22 14.71 50.33 9.99
CA GLU A 22 15.08 49.22 10.87
C GLU A 22 13.96 48.18 10.95
N GLU A 23 12.72 48.62 11.13
CA GLU A 23 11.55 47.74 11.13
C GLU A 23 11.35 47.04 9.79
N ASN A 24 11.47 47.76 8.67
CA ASN A 24 11.40 47.16 7.34
C ASN A 24 12.50 46.13 7.11
N GLN A 25 13.70 46.37 7.61
CA GLN A 25 14.80 45.41 7.49
C GLN A 25 14.49 44.13 8.27
N GLY A 26 14.07 44.25 9.54
CA GLY A 26 13.67 43.11 10.36
C GLY A 26 12.51 42.32 9.74
N LEU A 27 11.50 43.00 9.20
CA LEU A 27 10.40 42.34 8.49
C LEU A 27 10.87 41.60 7.23
N LYS A 28 11.79 42.17 6.46
CA LYS A 28 12.34 41.52 5.26
C LYS A 28 13.13 40.27 5.60
N GLU A 29 13.94 40.32 6.66
CA GLU A 29 14.70 39.18 7.15
C GLU A 29 13.78 38.05 7.62
N LEU A 30 12.75 38.39 8.41
CA LEU A 30 11.74 37.42 8.87
C LEU A 30 10.97 36.81 7.69
N ILE A 31 10.56 37.61 6.72
CA ILE A 31 9.88 37.12 5.50
C ILE A 31 10.80 36.17 4.73
N ALA A 32 12.09 36.49 4.60
CA ALA A 32 13.04 35.64 3.92
C ALA A 32 13.24 34.30 4.64
N GLU A 33 13.31 34.30 5.97
CA GLU A 33 13.42 33.09 6.78
C GLU A 33 12.17 32.22 6.71
N LEU A 34 10.98 32.83 6.84
CA LEU A 34 9.71 32.13 6.72
C LEU A 34 9.52 31.52 5.33
N LYS A 35 9.90 32.25 4.26
CA LYS A 35 9.86 31.73 2.88
C LYS A 35 10.80 30.52 2.71
N LYS A 36 12.03 30.59 3.21
CA LYS A 36 12.96 29.45 3.20
C LYS A 36 12.39 28.22 3.92
N GLY A 37 11.66 28.43 5.01
CA GLY A 37 10.97 27.35 5.74
C GLY A 37 9.84 26.70 4.93
N LEU A 38 9.04 27.51 4.22
CA LEU A 38 7.92 27.04 3.41
C LEU A 38 8.36 26.32 2.13
N GLU A 39 9.50 26.70 1.56
CA GLU A 39 10.06 26.08 0.35
C GLU A 39 10.80 24.75 0.62
N ARG A 40 11.03 24.40 1.90
CA ARG A 40 11.67 23.15 2.28
C ARG A 40 10.74 21.96 2.12
N ASN A 41 11.15 20.99 1.32
CA ASN A 41 10.47 19.71 1.09
C ASN A 41 11.49 18.55 1.18
N SER A 42 11.03 17.31 1.01
CA SER A 42 11.90 16.12 1.03
C SER A 42 12.92 16.04 -0.11
N GLN A 43 12.79 16.88 -1.15
CA GLN A 43 13.76 16.93 -2.26
C GLN A 43 14.96 17.82 -1.95
N ASN A 44 14.78 18.89 -1.17
CA ASN A 44 15.81 19.89 -0.90
C ASN A 44 16.21 20.01 0.59
N SER A 45 15.58 19.23 1.45
CA SER A 45 15.95 19.06 2.85
C SER A 45 15.91 17.56 3.13
N SER A 46 16.93 17.00 3.76
CA SER A 46 17.09 15.55 4.03
C SER A 46 15.98 14.92 4.92
N LYS A 47 14.82 15.57 5.01
CA LYS A 47 13.58 15.07 5.60
C LYS A 47 12.97 13.96 4.73
N PRO A 48 12.34 12.97 5.35
CA PRO A 48 11.68 11.91 4.60
C PRO A 48 10.46 12.44 3.82
N PRO A 49 10.13 11.87 2.63
CA PRO A 49 8.96 12.24 1.84
C PRO A 49 7.60 12.02 2.52
N SER A 50 7.56 11.34 3.66
CA SER A 50 6.36 11.22 4.49
C SER A 50 6.01 12.56 5.16
N SER A 51 7.01 13.40 5.48
CA SER A 51 6.84 14.68 6.17
C SER A 51 6.27 15.80 5.28
N ASP A 52 6.28 15.66 3.95
CA ASP A 52 5.73 16.65 3.02
C ASP A 52 4.17 16.67 3.00
N GLY A 53 3.52 15.74 3.70
CA GLY A 53 2.06 15.68 3.80
C GLY A 53 1.35 15.36 2.48
N LEU A 54 0.09 15.80 2.35
CA LEU A 54 -0.76 15.54 1.17
C LEU A 54 -0.45 16.45 -0.03
N LYS A 55 0.30 17.54 0.19
CA LYS A 55 0.70 18.48 -0.89
C LYS A 55 1.83 17.94 -1.76
N LYS A 56 2.43 16.81 -1.37
CA LYS A 56 3.53 16.21 -2.13
C LYS A 56 3.04 15.71 -3.50
N PRO A 57 3.80 15.98 -4.57
CA PRO A 57 3.47 15.43 -5.88
C PRO A 57 3.54 13.89 -5.81
N PRO A 58 2.73 13.17 -6.61
CA PRO A 58 2.81 11.72 -6.68
C PRO A 58 4.23 11.30 -7.05
N ARG A 59 4.87 10.48 -6.19
CA ARG A 59 6.25 10.00 -6.43
C ARG A 59 6.37 9.23 -7.75
N THR A 60 5.30 8.56 -8.17
CA THR A 60 5.24 7.82 -9.43
C THR A 60 3.95 8.17 -10.15
N ARG A 61 4.08 8.53 -11.43
CA ARG A 61 2.96 8.53 -12.37
C ARG A 61 2.99 7.19 -13.08
N SER A 62 1.87 6.47 -13.08
CA SER A 62 1.76 5.25 -13.87
C SER A 62 2.04 5.59 -15.34
N LEU A 63 3.08 4.98 -15.91
CA LEU A 63 3.37 5.05 -17.35
C LEU A 63 2.42 4.14 -18.16
N ARG A 64 1.58 3.35 -17.49
CA ARG A 64 0.60 2.48 -18.13
C ARG A 64 -0.43 3.35 -18.85
N GLY A 65 -0.49 3.25 -20.18
CA GLY A 65 -1.59 3.79 -20.97
C GLY A 65 -2.92 3.16 -20.57
N LYS A 66 -4.02 3.90 -20.72
CA LYS A 66 -5.36 3.32 -20.55
C LYS A 66 -5.51 2.20 -21.59
N SER A 67 -5.89 1.02 -21.12
CA SER A 67 -6.21 -0.11 -21.99
C SER A 67 -7.72 -0.10 -22.22
N ASP A 68 -8.15 -0.13 -23.47
CA ASP A 68 -9.57 -0.27 -23.83
C ASP A 68 -10.09 -1.71 -23.63
N LYS A 69 -9.21 -2.64 -23.26
CA LYS A 69 -9.60 -4.00 -22.90
C LYS A 69 -10.38 -3.99 -21.59
N LYS A 70 -11.57 -4.57 -21.61
CA LYS A 70 -12.37 -4.84 -20.41
C LYS A 70 -11.59 -5.77 -19.48
N ASN A 71 -11.71 -5.54 -18.18
CA ASN A 71 -11.18 -6.44 -17.17
C ASN A 71 -11.92 -7.80 -17.28
N GLY A 72 -11.18 -8.91 -17.27
CA GLY A 72 -11.76 -10.25 -17.30
C GLY A 72 -11.04 -11.21 -18.24
N GLY A 73 -11.62 -12.40 -18.40
CA GLY A 73 -11.16 -13.40 -19.36
C GLY A 73 -11.36 -12.97 -20.81
N GLN A 74 -10.82 -13.76 -21.74
CA GLN A 74 -11.02 -13.53 -23.17
C GLN A 74 -12.50 -13.62 -23.55
N VAL A 75 -12.92 -12.87 -24.58
CA VAL A 75 -14.29 -12.92 -25.10
C VAL A 75 -14.61 -14.34 -25.55
N GLY A 76 -15.72 -14.90 -25.05
CA GLY A 76 -16.16 -16.27 -25.33
C GLY A 76 -15.67 -17.32 -24.34
N HIS A 77 -14.77 -16.97 -23.40
CA HIS A 77 -14.35 -17.89 -22.34
C HIS A 77 -15.41 -17.96 -21.24
N LEU A 78 -16.10 -19.08 -21.13
CA LEU A 78 -17.00 -19.34 -19.99
C LEU A 78 -16.16 -19.49 -18.73
N GLY A 79 -16.32 -18.55 -17.79
CA GLY A 79 -15.76 -18.69 -16.46
C GLY A 79 -16.44 -19.83 -15.72
N LYS A 80 -15.66 -20.73 -15.11
CA LYS A 80 -16.17 -21.75 -14.19
C LYS A 80 -15.66 -21.41 -12.79
N THR A 81 -16.44 -20.61 -12.07
CA THR A 81 -16.20 -20.35 -10.65
C THR A 81 -16.50 -21.62 -9.87
N LEU A 82 -15.67 -21.97 -8.88
CA LEU A 82 -15.97 -23.08 -7.97
C LEU A 82 -17.18 -22.71 -7.10
N GLU A 83 -18.29 -23.41 -7.30
CA GLU A 83 -19.51 -23.23 -6.52
C GLU A 83 -19.51 -24.16 -5.31
N LYS A 84 -20.16 -23.72 -4.23
CA LYS A 84 -20.33 -24.52 -3.02
C LYS A 84 -21.06 -25.83 -3.34
N VAL A 85 -20.47 -26.96 -3.00
CA VAL A 85 -21.04 -28.29 -3.24
C VAL A 85 -21.98 -28.71 -2.10
N SER A 86 -23.05 -29.45 -2.42
CA SER A 86 -24.01 -29.93 -1.41
C SER A 86 -23.46 -31.10 -0.58
N LYS A 87 -22.57 -31.91 -1.17
CA LYS A 87 -21.95 -33.08 -0.55
C LYS A 87 -20.42 -32.98 -0.66
N PRO A 88 -19.73 -32.42 0.36
CA PRO A 88 -18.27 -32.40 0.37
C PRO A 88 -17.71 -33.78 0.73
N ASP A 89 -16.47 -34.07 0.30
CA ASP A 89 -15.79 -35.34 0.61
C ASP A 89 -15.54 -35.52 2.12
N HIS A 90 -15.32 -34.40 2.83
CA HIS A 90 -15.08 -34.37 4.26
C HIS A 90 -15.87 -33.24 4.95
N VAL A 91 -16.35 -33.49 6.17
CA VAL A 91 -17.03 -32.50 7.01
C VAL A 91 -16.28 -32.38 8.34
N ILE A 92 -15.59 -31.26 8.54
CA ILE A 92 -14.92 -30.93 9.80
C ILE A 92 -15.85 -30.03 10.61
N LYS A 93 -16.23 -30.48 11.82
CA LYS A 93 -17.06 -29.69 12.74
C LYS A 93 -16.17 -28.88 13.67
N HIS A 94 -16.40 -27.57 13.72
CA HIS A 94 -15.77 -26.68 14.69
C HIS A 94 -16.79 -26.37 15.79
N PRO A 95 -16.62 -26.92 17.02
CA PRO A 95 -17.54 -26.63 18.12
C PRO A 95 -17.43 -25.17 18.54
N THR A 96 -18.53 -24.62 19.06
CA THR A 96 -18.54 -23.31 19.70
C THR A 96 -17.70 -23.33 20.98
N LEU A 97 -17.25 -22.16 21.42
CA LEU A 97 -16.57 -21.99 22.70
C LEU A 97 -17.44 -22.54 23.84
N SER A 98 -16.82 -23.12 24.87
CA SER A 98 -17.50 -23.74 26.01
C SER A 98 -18.25 -22.74 26.90
N CYS A 99 -17.93 -21.45 26.78
CA CYS A 99 -18.57 -20.35 27.48
C CYS A 99 -18.97 -19.25 26.49
N CYS A 100 -20.02 -18.50 26.82
CA CYS A 100 -20.46 -17.35 26.06
C CYS A 100 -19.46 -16.19 26.21
N ASP A 101 -18.99 -15.62 25.10
CA ASP A 101 -18.02 -14.52 25.10
C ASP A 101 -18.53 -13.23 25.75
N ASN A 102 -19.85 -13.07 25.88
CA ASN A 102 -20.47 -11.89 26.47
C ASN A 102 -20.73 -12.04 27.99
N CYS A 103 -21.28 -13.18 28.43
CA CYS A 103 -21.71 -13.37 29.82
C CYS A 103 -21.00 -14.49 30.58
N GLY A 104 -20.13 -15.27 29.92
CA GLY A 104 -19.36 -16.35 30.54
C GLY A 104 -20.15 -17.63 30.87
N CYS A 105 -21.47 -17.66 30.67
CA CYS A 105 -22.28 -18.85 30.91
C CYS A 105 -21.88 -20.01 29.99
N SER A 106 -22.00 -21.25 30.50
CA SER A 106 -21.68 -22.46 29.74
C SER A 106 -22.59 -22.63 28.53
N THR A 107 -22.00 -23.01 27.39
CA THR A 107 -22.69 -23.30 26.13
C THR A 107 -22.91 -24.79 25.90
N HIS A 108 -22.46 -25.66 26.81
CA HIS A 108 -22.55 -27.11 26.64
C HIS A 108 -23.97 -27.61 26.36
N SER A 109 -24.97 -26.99 26.99
CA SER A 109 -26.39 -27.31 26.84
C SER A 109 -27.13 -26.29 25.96
N ALA A 110 -26.41 -25.38 25.30
CA ALA A 110 -27.03 -24.37 24.46
C ALA A 110 -27.61 -24.99 23.18
N LYS A 111 -28.80 -24.53 22.79
CA LYS A 111 -29.47 -25.00 21.57
C LYS A 111 -28.74 -24.48 20.33
N LEU A 112 -28.41 -25.38 19.40
CA LEU A 112 -27.89 -24.99 18.08
C LEU A 112 -28.97 -24.24 17.29
N VAL A 113 -28.70 -22.99 16.92
CA VAL A 113 -29.65 -22.14 16.17
C VAL A 113 -29.42 -22.24 14.65
N SER A 114 -28.17 -22.22 14.21
CA SER A 114 -27.79 -22.33 12.80
C SER A 114 -26.35 -22.81 12.64
N THR A 115 -25.96 -23.19 11.43
CA THR A 115 -24.58 -23.58 11.12
C THR A 115 -24.06 -22.76 9.94
N ILE A 116 -22.94 -22.07 10.15
CA ILE A 116 -22.24 -21.35 9.10
C ILE A 116 -21.31 -22.33 8.38
N ILE A 117 -21.50 -22.49 7.07
CA ILE A 117 -20.73 -23.45 6.27
C ILE A 117 -19.77 -22.69 5.35
N ARG A 118 -18.48 -23.00 5.45
CA ARG A 118 -17.42 -22.59 4.52
C ARG A 118 -16.79 -23.84 3.91
N GLN A 119 -16.48 -23.79 2.61
CA GLN A 119 -15.84 -24.89 1.90
C GLN A 119 -14.49 -24.43 1.37
N VAL A 120 -13.50 -25.30 1.51
CA VAL A 120 -12.16 -25.14 0.96
C VAL A 120 -11.99 -26.24 -0.08
N PHE A 121 -11.60 -25.86 -1.28
CA PHE A 121 -11.28 -26.81 -2.37
C PHE A 121 -9.78 -27.05 -2.36
N GLU A 122 -9.36 -28.10 -1.69
CA GLU A 122 -7.97 -28.53 -1.64
C GLU A 122 -7.75 -29.69 -2.61
N LEU A 123 -6.66 -29.65 -3.37
CA LEU A 123 -6.29 -30.78 -4.21
C LEU A 123 -5.63 -31.86 -3.34
N PRO A 124 -6.00 -33.13 -3.48
CA PRO A 124 -5.29 -34.20 -2.79
C PRO A 124 -3.83 -34.18 -3.24
N LYS A 125 -2.91 -34.55 -2.33
CA LYS A 125 -1.49 -34.65 -2.66
C LYS A 125 -1.33 -35.51 -3.93
N PRO A 126 -0.66 -35.00 -4.98
CA PRO A 126 -0.46 -35.79 -6.19
C PRO A 126 0.32 -37.04 -5.82
N LYS A 127 -0.14 -38.19 -6.33
CA LYS A 127 0.59 -39.45 -6.17
C LYS A 127 1.76 -39.43 -7.15
N ILE A 128 2.96 -39.79 -6.68
CA ILE A 128 4.11 -39.97 -7.57
C ILE A 128 3.87 -41.26 -8.35
N GLU A 129 3.75 -41.12 -9.67
CA GLU A 129 3.78 -42.26 -10.58
C GLU A 129 5.23 -42.50 -10.99
N VAL A 130 5.74 -43.69 -10.72
CA VAL A 130 7.06 -44.12 -11.17
C VAL A 130 6.87 -44.97 -12.41
N ILE A 131 7.30 -44.45 -13.55
CA ILE A 131 7.25 -45.16 -14.83
C ILE A 131 8.68 -45.54 -15.19
N GLU A 132 8.96 -46.84 -15.25
CA GLU A 132 10.24 -47.35 -15.69
C GLU A 132 10.26 -47.51 -17.20
N HIS A 133 11.17 -46.80 -17.87
CA HIS A 133 11.40 -46.92 -19.30
C HIS A 133 12.60 -47.85 -19.54
N GLN A 134 12.33 -49.09 -19.90
CA GLN A 134 13.35 -50.05 -20.29
C GLN A 134 13.61 -49.96 -21.80
N VAL A 135 14.88 -49.97 -22.16
CA VAL A 135 15.33 -50.14 -23.55
C VAL A 135 16.08 -51.46 -23.61
N GLU A 136 15.70 -52.32 -24.54
CA GLU A 136 16.43 -53.55 -24.80
C GLU A 136 17.77 -53.22 -25.44
N VAL A 137 18.86 -53.71 -24.86
CA VAL A 137 20.18 -53.67 -25.49
C VAL A 137 20.50 -55.07 -25.97
N LYS A 138 20.63 -55.25 -27.28
CA LYS A 138 20.92 -56.55 -27.91
C LYS A 138 22.33 -56.56 -28.48
N GLN A 139 22.95 -57.72 -28.50
CA GLN A 139 24.25 -57.88 -29.15
C GLN A 139 24.06 -58.45 -30.56
N CYS A 140 24.63 -57.78 -31.56
CA CYS A 140 24.63 -58.29 -32.93
C CYS A 140 25.43 -59.59 -33.01
N GLY A 141 24.80 -60.68 -33.45
CA GLY A 141 25.45 -61.99 -33.57
C GLY A 141 26.57 -62.06 -34.61
N GLN A 142 26.64 -61.11 -35.55
CA GLN A 142 27.64 -61.10 -36.63
C GLN A 142 28.89 -60.28 -36.30
N CYS A 143 28.73 -59.09 -35.71
CA CYS A 143 29.85 -58.19 -35.44
C CYS A 143 30.08 -57.90 -33.94
N GLY A 144 29.27 -58.48 -33.06
CA GLY A 144 29.41 -58.33 -31.61
C GLY A 144 29.04 -56.96 -31.04
N LYS A 145 28.60 -56.01 -31.88
CA LYS A 145 28.23 -54.65 -31.45
C LYS A 145 26.91 -54.66 -30.65
N LYS A 146 26.85 -53.85 -29.58
CA LYS A 146 25.61 -53.59 -28.83
C LYS A 146 24.72 -52.60 -29.59
N ILE A 147 23.45 -52.94 -29.73
CA ILE A 147 22.37 -52.16 -30.36
C ILE A 147 21.33 -51.86 -29.30
#